data_AF-A0A3P7G024-F1
#
_entry.id   AF-A0A3P7G024-F1
#
_cell.length_a   1.000
_cell.length_b   1.000
_cell.length_c   1.000
_cell.angle_alpha   90.00
_cell.angle_beta   90.00
_cell.angle_gamma   90.00
#
_symmetry.space_group_name_H-M   'P 1'
#
loop_
_entity.id
_entity.type
_entity.pdbx_description
1 polymer ?
#
loop_
_entity_poly.entity_id
_entity_poly.type
_entity_poly.pdbx_seq_one_letter_code
_entity_poly.pdbx_strand_id
1 'polypeptide(L)'
;MLGVPDSLRPLCWRLLLGYLPVERQQWSVYLQKQREIYNSLVEDVIVHPGQSSMEQDHETTVDHPLNLNPDSQWNNYFKDNEVLAQIDKDVRRLCPEIDFFQRITAYPHRYAFRKGEVKSFLTFASLQSFKWMQVLVLYNFFTNGIVVCLFHFSFIVRTFRHVSPVYDRAGDTNKKIVVPSQNIRSAAKINLSCRIRQENLYSEVPPNSHFSAGNFIALPAKTASNEYSNDVDENVEYHWQVVERVLFMYSKLNPGVRYVQGMNEIMGPLYYVFASDADSEWAEAAEADTYYCFQLLMSEIKDNFIKTLDSSSCGIESLLAEFNERLRNCDPELYNHLIDVGVKPQFYAFRWLSLLLSQEFSLPDVINIWDSLFSSPDRLRFLHWICLAMMEKVRIVLLEGDFTSCLEMLQDNKLLL
;
A
#
# COMPACT_ATOMS: atom_id res chain seq x y z
N MET A 1 16.86 -5.16 18.36
CA MET A 1 15.85 -4.54 17.48
C MET A 1 16.59 -3.73 16.43
N LEU A 2 16.83 -4.33 15.27
CA LEU A 2 17.25 -3.60 14.08
C LEU A 2 15.95 -3.05 13.48
N GLY A 3 15.71 -1.75 13.52
CA GLY A 3 14.47 -1.14 12.98
C GLY A 3 13.98 0.07 13.75
N VAL A 4 12.96 0.73 13.22
CA VAL A 4 12.20 1.76 13.92
C VAL A 4 11.37 1.09 15.02
N PRO A 5 11.29 1.62 16.25
CA PRO A 5 10.41 1.06 17.27
C PRO A 5 8.94 1.02 16.80
N ASP A 6 8.20 -0.04 17.14
CA ASP A 6 6.82 -0.24 16.67
C ASP A 6 5.91 0.96 16.94
N SER A 7 6.02 1.57 18.11
CA SER A 7 5.23 2.75 18.50
C SER A 7 5.52 4.02 17.70
N LEU A 8 6.62 4.06 16.95
CA LEU A 8 7.06 5.22 16.17
C LEU A 8 7.01 4.96 14.67
N ARG A 9 6.96 3.69 14.26
CA ARG A 9 7.03 3.29 12.87
C ARG A 9 5.97 3.97 11.98
N PRO A 10 4.69 4.04 12.37
CA PRO A 10 3.68 4.72 11.56
C PRO A 10 4.04 6.18 11.31
N LEU A 11 4.52 6.90 12.32
CA LEU A 11 4.93 8.29 12.18
C LEU A 11 6.19 8.43 11.29
N CYS A 12 7.18 7.55 11.49
CA CYS A 12 8.40 7.54 10.68
C CYS A 12 8.10 7.28 9.20
N TRP A 13 7.23 6.31 8.87
CA TRP A 13 6.86 6.02 7.48
C TRP A 13 6.16 7.20 6.81
N ARG A 14 5.23 7.87 7.50
CA ARG A 14 4.57 9.07 6.98
C ARG A 14 5.57 10.20 6.67
N LEU A 15 6.61 10.38 7.49
CA LEU A 15 7.66 11.37 7.24
C LEU A 15 8.62 10.96 6.11
N LEU A 16 9.10 9.71 6.14
CA LEU A 16 10.10 9.19 5.22
C LEU A 16 9.56 9.01 3.78
N LEU A 17 8.26 8.75 3.65
CA LEU A 17 7.57 8.75 2.36
C LEU A 17 7.21 10.16 1.87
N GLY A 18 7.46 11.20 2.67
CA GLY A 18 7.16 12.59 2.31
C GLY A 18 5.68 12.97 2.41
N TYR A 19 4.87 12.19 3.13
CA TYR A 19 3.47 12.52 3.35
C TYR A 19 3.30 13.64 4.37
N LEU A 20 4.01 13.57 5.50
CA LEU A 20 3.99 14.64 6.50
C LEU A 20 5.00 15.74 6.16
N PRO A 21 4.62 17.03 6.27
CA PRO A 21 5.56 18.14 6.21
C PRO A 21 6.68 17.99 7.25
N VAL A 22 7.86 18.54 6.99
CA VAL A 22 8.98 18.50 7.97
C VAL A 22 8.64 19.34 9.21
N GLU A 23 7.97 20.49 9.02
CA GLU A 23 7.55 21.33 10.13
C GLU A 23 6.32 20.77 10.85
N ARG A 24 6.54 20.19 12.04
CA ARG A 24 5.49 19.62 12.90
C ARG A 24 4.30 20.54 13.18
N GLN A 25 4.51 21.86 13.17
CA GLN A 25 3.45 22.86 13.41
C GLN A 25 2.39 22.86 12.29
N GLN A 26 2.73 22.37 11.11
CA GLN A 26 1.82 22.32 9.96
C GLN A 26 0.98 21.04 9.92
N TRP A 27 1.33 20.02 10.72
CA TRP A 27 0.74 18.68 10.62
C TRP A 27 -0.78 18.69 10.81
N SER A 28 -1.30 19.35 11.85
CA SER A 28 -2.74 19.32 12.14
C SER A 28 -3.57 19.87 10.97
N VAL A 29 -3.19 21.03 10.43
CA VAL A 29 -3.90 21.66 9.30
C VAL A 29 -3.72 20.84 8.02
N TYR A 30 -2.51 20.33 7.78
CA TYR A 30 -2.22 19.52 6.60
C TYR A 30 -3.01 18.21 6.60
N LEU A 31 -2.97 17.46 7.69
CA LEU A 31 -3.66 16.17 7.83
C LEU A 31 -5.16 16.33 7.73
N GLN A 32 -5.73 17.33 8.41
CA GLN A 32 -7.16 17.61 8.31
C GLN A 32 -7.58 17.80 6.85
N LYS A 33 -6.84 18.66 6.11
CA LYS A 33 -7.11 18.91 4.70
C LYS A 33 -6.99 17.64 3.84
N GLN A 34 -5.92 16.86 3.99
CA GLN A 34 -5.70 15.65 3.19
C GLN A 34 -6.79 14.61 3.48
N ARG A 35 -7.12 14.37 4.75
CA ARG A 35 -8.15 13.40 5.14
C ARG A 35 -9.54 13.82 4.65
N GLU A 36 -9.87 15.10 4.69
CA GLU A 36 -11.11 15.65 4.12
C GLU A 36 -11.16 15.46 2.59
N ILE A 37 -10.07 15.76 1.88
CA ILE A 37 -9.98 15.55 0.42
C ILE A 37 -10.18 14.08 0.07
N TYR A 38 -9.47 13.16 0.74
CA TYR A 38 -9.60 11.73 0.49
C TYR A 38 -11.05 11.26 0.68
N ASN A 39 -11.68 11.64 1.80
CA ASN A 39 -13.06 11.24 2.06
C ASN A 39 -14.04 11.81 1.01
N SER A 40 -13.81 13.05 0.53
CA SER A 40 -14.60 13.62 -0.58
C SER A 40 -14.41 12.83 -1.87
N LEU A 41 -13.18 12.46 -2.21
CA LEU A 41 -12.89 11.66 -3.40
C LEU A 41 -13.56 10.29 -3.33
N VAL A 42 -13.54 9.64 -2.17
CA VAL A 42 -14.22 8.36 -1.95
C VAL A 42 -15.73 8.48 -2.22
N GLU A 43 -16.36 9.57 -1.78
CA GLU A 43 -17.78 9.84 -2.07
C GLU A 43 -18.06 10.09 -3.56
N ASP A 44 -17.20 10.85 -4.21
CA ASP A 44 -17.40 11.24 -5.61
C ASP A 44 -17.10 10.10 -6.59
N VAL A 45 -16.15 9.22 -6.27
CA VAL A 45 -15.73 8.11 -7.14
C VAL A 45 -16.59 6.86 -6.96
N ILE A 46 -17.04 6.56 -5.74
CA ILE A 46 -17.80 5.33 -5.45
C ILE A 46 -19.31 5.62 -5.56
N VAL A 47 -19.77 5.85 -6.80
CA VAL A 47 -21.18 6.13 -7.10
C VAL A 47 -21.81 4.95 -7.85
N HIS A 48 -23.08 4.64 -7.58
CA HIS A 48 -23.85 3.71 -8.43
C HIS A 48 -24.53 4.48 -9.57
N PRO A 49 -24.44 4.01 -10.83
CA PRO A 49 -25.20 4.58 -11.93
C PRO A 49 -26.70 4.68 -11.60
N GLY A 50 -27.30 5.82 -11.90
CA GLY A 50 -28.72 6.12 -11.62
C GLY A 50 -29.02 6.77 -10.27
N GLN A 51 -28.07 6.87 -9.33
CA GLN A 51 -28.26 7.63 -8.08
C GLN A 51 -28.03 9.14 -8.24
N SER A 52 -27.26 9.55 -9.24
CA SER A 52 -27.06 10.95 -9.63
C SER A 52 -28.28 11.53 -10.37
N SER A 53 -29.18 10.69 -10.88
CA SER A 53 -30.36 11.08 -11.66
C SER A 53 -31.59 11.29 -10.79
N MET A 54 -31.56 12.28 -9.91
CA MET A 54 -32.76 12.85 -9.30
C MET A 54 -32.72 14.38 -9.41
N GLU A 55 -32.38 14.92 -10.58
CA GLU A 55 -32.60 16.33 -10.88
C GLU A 55 -32.65 16.54 -12.41
N GLN A 56 -33.85 16.92 -12.87
CA GLN A 56 -34.15 17.64 -14.11
C GLN A 56 -34.30 16.82 -15.41
N ASP A 57 -35.57 16.66 -15.79
CA ASP A 57 -36.15 17.01 -17.09
C ASP A 57 -35.15 17.18 -18.24
N HIS A 58 -35.20 16.26 -19.20
CA HIS A 58 -35.24 16.48 -20.65
C HIS A 58 -34.82 15.17 -21.36
N GLU A 59 -35.50 14.87 -22.49
CA GLU A 59 -35.44 13.66 -23.33
C GLU A 59 -34.06 13.29 -23.95
N THR A 60 -32.94 13.61 -23.31
CA THR A 60 -31.62 13.13 -23.72
C THR A 60 -31.34 11.76 -23.12
N THR A 61 -31.52 10.71 -23.94
CA THR A 61 -31.00 9.34 -23.80
C THR A 61 -30.67 8.93 -22.35
N VAL A 62 -31.69 8.45 -21.62
CA VAL A 62 -31.52 7.91 -20.27
C VAL A 62 -30.44 6.83 -20.29
N ASP A 63 -29.33 7.08 -19.61
CA ASP A 63 -28.23 6.13 -19.55
C ASP A 63 -28.69 4.85 -18.80
N HIS A 64 -28.61 3.70 -19.46
CA HIS A 64 -29.15 2.42 -18.99
C HIS A 64 -28.05 1.34 -19.04
N PRO A 65 -28.10 0.26 -18.24
CA PRO A 65 -27.11 -0.83 -18.25
C PRO A 65 -26.69 -1.40 -19.61
N LEU A 66 -27.55 -1.28 -20.63
CA LEU A 66 -27.32 -1.81 -21.97
C LEU A 66 -26.83 -0.75 -22.95
N ASN A 67 -26.52 0.45 -22.47
CA ASN A 67 -26.03 1.54 -23.31
C ASN A 67 -24.60 1.23 -23.77
N LEU A 68 -24.45 0.97 -25.07
CA LEU A 68 -23.16 0.65 -25.69
C LEU A 68 -22.25 1.87 -25.87
N ASN A 69 -22.73 3.09 -25.58
CA ASN A 69 -21.92 4.29 -25.64
C ASN A 69 -20.69 4.14 -24.72
N PRO A 70 -19.45 4.31 -25.22
CA PRO A 70 -18.24 4.32 -24.38
C PRO A 70 -18.28 5.32 -23.22
N ASP A 71 -19.05 6.41 -23.37
CA ASP A 71 -19.21 7.46 -22.36
C ASP A 71 -20.33 7.15 -21.34
N SER A 72 -21.00 6.00 -21.45
CA SER A 72 -22.03 5.56 -20.51
C SER A 72 -21.44 5.38 -19.10
N GLN A 73 -22.14 5.88 -18.07
CA GLN A 73 -21.83 5.61 -16.67
C GLN A 73 -21.93 4.11 -16.37
N TRP A 74 -22.86 3.40 -17.02
CA TRP A 74 -22.97 1.95 -16.90
C TRP A 74 -21.79 1.21 -17.52
N ASN A 75 -21.33 1.61 -18.70
CA ASN A 75 -20.13 1.00 -19.32
C ASN A 75 -18.89 1.17 -18.42
N ASN A 76 -18.71 2.37 -17.86
CA ASN A 76 -17.65 2.64 -16.88
C ASN A 76 -17.84 1.83 -15.59
N TYR A 77 -19.07 1.68 -15.10
CA TYR A 77 -19.39 0.87 -13.92
C TYR A 77 -19.04 -0.61 -14.10
N PHE A 78 -19.34 -1.21 -15.26
CA PHE A 78 -18.97 -2.60 -15.52
C PHE A 78 -17.45 -2.78 -15.63
N LYS A 79 -16.73 -1.85 -16.28
CA LYS A 79 -15.26 -1.86 -16.31
C LYS A 79 -14.66 -1.72 -14.90
N ASP A 80 -15.27 -0.89 -14.06
CA ASP A 80 -14.86 -0.74 -12.67
C ASP A 80 -15.05 -2.04 -11.87
N ASN A 81 -16.15 -2.76 -12.12
CA ASN A 81 -16.40 -4.02 -11.44
C ASN A 81 -15.45 -5.14 -11.87
N GLU A 82 -15.01 -5.19 -13.14
CA GLU A 82 -13.95 -6.11 -13.56
C GLU A 82 -12.65 -5.88 -12.77
N VAL A 83 -12.27 -4.61 -12.59
CA VAL A 83 -11.10 -4.23 -11.78
C VAL A 83 -11.32 -4.57 -10.31
N LEU A 84 -12.50 -4.27 -9.76
CA LEU A 84 -12.86 -4.61 -8.38
C LEU A 84 -12.81 -6.12 -8.13
N ALA A 85 -13.33 -6.93 -9.05
CA ALA A 85 -13.31 -8.39 -8.94
C ALA A 85 -11.89 -8.96 -8.88
N GLN A 86 -10.92 -8.31 -9.54
CA GLN A 86 -9.52 -8.66 -9.40
C GLN A 86 -8.97 -8.22 -8.03
N ILE A 87 -9.21 -6.99 -7.63
CA ILE A 87 -8.77 -6.46 -6.33
C ILE A 87 -9.30 -7.31 -5.17
N ASP A 88 -10.61 -7.63 -5.14
CA ASP A 88 -11.24 -8.45 -4.09
C ASP A 88 -10.56 -9.82 -3.96
N LYS A 89 -10.27 -10.50 -5.07
CA LYS A 89 -9.54 -11.78 -5.08
C LYS A 89 -8.14 -11.64 -4.48
N ASP A 90 -7.43 -10.57 -4.80
CA ASP A 90 -6.05 -10.35 -4.37
C ASP A 90 -5.98 -9.91 -2.90
N VAL A 91 -6.87 -9.02 -2.44
CA VAL A 91 -6.88 -8.57 -1.02
C VAL A 91 -7.39 -9.64 -0.06
N ARG A 92 -8.27 -10.55 -0.49
CA ARG A 92 -8.69 -11.70 0.31
C ARG A 92 -7.54 -12.66 0.63
N ARG A 93 -6.52 -12.68 -0.22
CA ARG A 93 -5.33 -13.55 -0.10
C ARG A 93 -4.10 -12.82 0.43
N LEU A 94 -4.25 -11.56 0.84
CA LEU A 94 -3.16 -10.72 1.30
C LEU A 94 -2.62 -11.20 2.66
N CYS A 95 -1.29 -11.39 2.73
CA CYS A 95 -0.57 -11.84 3.94
C CYS A 95 -1.31 -12.96 4.71
N PRO A 96 -1.60 -14.11 4.09
CA PRO A 96 -2.46 -15.15 4.67
C PRO A 96 -1.86 -15.82 5.91
N GLU A 97 -0.57 -15.58 6.19
CA GLU A 97 0.12 -15.96 7.42
C GLU A 97 -0.39 -15.22 8.67
N ILE A 98 -1.08 -14.09 8.50
CA ILE A 98 -1.70 -13.33 9.59
C ILE A 98 -3.21 -13.20 9.38
N ASP A 99 -3.95 -13.19 10.47
CA ASP A 99 -5.41 -13.02 10.46
C ASP A 99 -5.83 -11.55 10.40
N PHE A 100 -4.90 -10.59 10.54
CA PHE A 100 -5.17 -9.15 10.64
C PHE A 100 -6.16 -8.65 9.57
N PHE A 101 -5.89 -8.95 8.29
CA PHE A 101 -6.73 -8.46 7.20
C PHE A 101 -8.16 -9.03 7.22
N GLN A 102 -8.35 -10.18 7.86
CA GLN A 102 -9.65 -10.84 8.04
C GLN A 102 -10.38 -10.43 9.33
N ARG A 103 -9.77 -9.56 10.16
CA ARG A 103 -10.44 -9.00 11.33
C ARG A 103 -11.30 -7.80 10.94
N ILE A 104 -12.33 -7.57 11.75
CA ILE A 104 -13.18 -6.38 11.67
C ILE A 104 -12.35 -5.16 12.06
N THR A 105 -12.38 -4.11 11.23
CA THR A 105 -11.76 -2.83 11.58
C THR A 105 -12.57 -2.15 12.68
N ALA A 106 -11.88 -1.58 13.68
CA ALA A 106 -12.52 -0.74 14.69
C ALA A 106 -13.01 0.61 14.13
N TYR A 107 -12.51 0.99 12.95
CA TYR A 107 -12.76 2.28 12.30
C TYR A 107 -13.32 2.04 10.89
N PRO A 108 -14.61 1.66 10.78
CA PRO A 108 -15.25 1.53 9.48
C PRO A 108 -15.39 2.90 8.81
N HIS A 109 -15.28 2.97 7.49
CA HIS A 109 -15.49 4.22 6.78
C HIS A 109 -16.92 4.75 7.01
N ARG A 110 -17.07 6.07 7.12
CA ARG A 110 -18.33 6.74 7.50
C ARG A 110 -19.57 6.39 6.65
N TYR A 111 -19.35 5.92 5.42
CA TYR A 111 -20.39 5.44 4.49
C TYR A 111 -20.27 3.96 4.12
N ALA A 112 -19.41 3.19 4.78
CA ALA A 112 -19.39 1.74 4.63
C ALA A 112 -20.78 1.15 4.98
N PHE A 113 -21.51 1.79 5.92
CA PHE A 113 -22.83 1.35 6.38
C PHE A 113 -23.88 2.46 6.46
N ARG A 114 -25.15 2.07 6.33
CA ARG A 114 -26.31 2.92 6.60
C ARG A 114 -26.39 3.16 8.12
N LYS A 115 -26.42 4.42 8.56
CA LYS A 115 -26.37 4.85 9.97
C LYS A 115 -27.20 3.98 10.93
N GLY A 116 -26.49 3.25 11.79
CA GLY A 116 -26.87 3.00 13.18
C GLY A 116 -25.68 3.39 14.04
N GLU A 117 -25.75 4.53 14.72
CA GLU A 117 -24.89 4.95 15.84
C GLU A 117 -23.39 4.57 15.79
N VAL A 118 -22.59 5.19 14.90
CA VAL A 118 -21.12 5.18 15.07
C VAL A 118 -20.74 6.22 16.12
N LYS A 119 -20.12 5.77 17.22
CA LYS A 119 -19.52 6.64 18.25
C LYS A 119 -18.23 7.26 17.70
N SER A 120 -18.32 8.43 17.09
CA SER A 120 -17.13 9.25 16.79
C SER A 120 -16.55 9.77 18.11
N PHE A 121 -15.37 9.30 18.49
CA PHE A 121 -14.60 9.82 19.63
C PHE A 121 -13.76 11.02 19.16
N LEU A 122 -14.37 12.20 19.01
CA LEU A 122 -13.59 13.43 18.85
C LEU A 122 -13.10 13.90 20.22
N THR A 123 -11.87 13.55 20.60
CA THR A 123 -11.16 14.21 21.71
C THR A 123 -10.28 15.32 21.15
N PHE A 124 -10.68 16.57 21.38
CA PHE A 124 -9.80 17.73 21.24
C PHE A 124 -8.71 17.67 22.32
N ALA A 125 -7.55 17.06 22.02
CA ALA A 125 -6.36 17.21 22.84
C ALA A 125 -5.65 18.52 22.46
N SER A 126 -6.03 19.59 23.16
CA SER A 126 -5.39 20.90 23.07
C SER A 126 -3.94 20.87 23.55
N LEU A 127 -3.02 21.25 22.66
CA LEU A 127 -1.83 22.09 22.88
C LEU A 127 -1.36 22.26 24.34
N GLN A 128 -0.63 21.29 24.90
CA GLN A 128 0.15 21.53 26.12
C GLN A 128 1.44 20.70 26.20
N SER A 129 2.29 20.84 25.18
CA SER A 129 3.73 20.56 25.32
C SER A 129 4.57 21.52 24.47
N PHE A 130 4.28 22.82 24.61
CA PHE A 130 5.13 23.90 24.14
C PHE A 130 6.21 24.18 25.20
N LYS A 131 7.48 23.89 24.91
CA LYS A 131 8.62 24.82 25.11
C LYS A 131 10.05 24.24 25.01
N TRP A 132 10.27 22.94 24.82
CA TRP A 132 11.66 22.43 24.80
C TRP A 132 12.27 22.01 23.45
N MET A 133 11.53 22.01 22.34
CA MET A 133 12.08 21.55 21.04
C MET A 133 12.74 22.62 20.15
N GLN A 134 12.73 23.90 20.52
CA GLN A 134 13.20 24.97 19.63
C GLN A 134 14.72 25.06 19.42
N VAL A 135 15.55 24.31 20.17
CA VAL A 135 17.01 24.51 20.14
C VAL A 135 17.77 23.57 19.18
N LEU A 136 17.18 22.44 18.73
CA LEU A 136 17.97 21.40 18.04
C LEU A 136 17.81 21.32 16.51
N VAL A 137 16.78 21.95 15.92
CA VAL A 137 16.57 21.86 14.45
C VAL A 137 17.56 22.75 13.68
N LEU A 138 18.10 23.81 14.29
CA LEU A 138 18.90 24.79 13.56
C LEU A 138 20.39 24.43 13.37
N TYR A 139 20.93 23.42 14.07
CA TYR A 139 22.39 23.22 14.06
C TYR A 139 22.92 22.28 12.96
N ASN A 140 22.09 21.49 12.27
CA ASN A 140 22.62 20.42 11.40
C ASN A 140 22.46 20.62 9.89
N PHE A 141 22.25 21.86 9.41
CA PHE A 141 22.20 22.15 7.97
C PHE A 141 23.59 22.22 7.29
N PHE A 142 24.68 21.92 8.01
CA PHE A 142 26.05 21.99 7.50
C PHE A 142 26.81 20.70 7.85
N THR A 143 26.97 19.76 6.91
CA THR A 143 28.23 19.04 6.57
C THR A 143 28.03 17.65 5.89
N ASN A 144 28.54 17.57 4.65
CA ASN A 144 29.00 16.44 3.83
C ASN A 144 28.65 14.96 4.17
N GLY A 145 27.81 14.35 3.31
CA GLY A 145 28.30 13.45 2.27
C GLY A 145 28.10 11.94 2.43
N ILE A 146 28.77 11.28 3.38
CA ILE A 146 28.83 9.79 3.37
C ILE A 146 28.64 9.17 4.78
N VAL A 147 28.90 9.91 5.85
CA VAL A 147 28.70 9.42 7.24
C VAL A 147 27.24 9.54 7.71
N VAL A 148 26.34 10.04 6.84
CA VAL A 148 24.94 10.35 7.16
C VAL A 148 24.08 9.11 7.41
N CYS A 149 24.32 7.96 6.77
CA CYS A 149 23.41 6.82 6.91
C CYS A 149 23.40 6.21 8.32
N LEU A 150 24.58 6.10 8.97
CA LEU A 150 24.66 5.58 10.34
C LEU A 150 24.25 6.60 11.40
N PHE A 151 24.47 7.90 11.13
CA PHE A 151 24.01 8.96 12.03
C PHE A 151 22.50 9.20 11.93
N HIS A 152 21.87 9.11 10.76
CA HIS A 152 20.41 9.26 10.65
C HIS A 152 19.68 8.18 11.45
N PHE A 153 20.11 6.92 11.39
CA PHE A 153 19.45 5.85 12.14
C PHE A 153 19.60 6.03 13.66
N SER A 154 20.81 6.32 14.13
CA SER A 154 21.05 6.58 15.56
C SER A 154 20.42 7.88 16.06
N PHE A 155 20.38 8.94 15.22
CA PHE A 155 19.79 10.23 15.56
C PHE A 155 18.26 10.21 15.54
N ILE A 156 17.63 9.52 14.58
CA ILE A 156 16.18 9.24 14.61
C ILE A 156 15.88 8.45 15.88
N VAL A 157 16.58 7.35 16.16
CA VAL A 157 16.30 6.57 17.38
C VAL A 157 16.53 7.39 18.67
N ARG A 158 17.58 8.24 18.73
CA ARG A 158 17.93 9.01 19.95
C ARG A 158 17.09 10.26 20.17
N THR A 159 16.70 10.96 19.10
CA THR A 159 15.76 12.09 19.17
C THR A 159 14.38 11.62 19.62
N PHE A 160 13.96 10.44 19.15
CA PHE A 160 12.65 9.92 19.49
C PHE A 160 12.60 9.15 20.82
N ARG A 161 13.72 8.58 21.30
CA ARG A 161 13.79 7.97 22.65
C ARG A 161 13.53 8.98 23.78
N HIS A 162 13.72 10.28 23.53
CA HIS A 162 13.37 11.35 24.46
C HIS A 162 11.92 11.87 24.34
N VAL A 163 11.14 11.38 23.37
CA VAL A 163 9.71 11.73 23.18
C VAL A 163 8.78 10.81 23.98
N SER A 164 9.29 9.71 24.53
CA SER A 164 8.55 8.80 25.43
C SER A 164 9.22 8.86 26.81
N PRO A 165 8.74 9.68 27.77
CA PRO A 165 7.45 9.45 28.44
C PRO A 165 6.72 10.75 28.91
N VAL A 166 5.58 11.09 28.32
CA VAL A 166 4.60 12.04 28.94
C VAL A 166 3.16 11.50 28.87
N TYR A 167 2.98 10.24 28.45
CA TYR A 167 1.68 9.58 28.36
C TYR A 167 1.32 8.89 29.68
N ASP A 168 1.00 9.69 30.70
CA ASP A 168 0.22 9.25 31.85
C ASP A 168 -0.42 10.48 32.49
N ARG A 169 -1.56 10.88 31.93
CA ARG A 169 -2.68 11.66 32.52
C ARG A 169 -3.37 12.53 31.46
N ALA A 170 -4.38 11.98 30.81
CA ALA A 170 -5.49 12.77 30.27
C ALA A 170 -6.74 11.91 30.34
N GLY A 171 -7.41 11.98 31.49
CA GLY A 171 -8.70 11.36 31.72
C GLY A 171 -9.83 12.12 31.04
N ASP A 172 -10.73 11.34 30.45
CA ASP A 172 -12.19 11.45 30.51
C ASP A 172 -12.81 12.84 30.28
N THR A 173 -13.21 13.13 29.04
CA THR A 173 -14.36 14.00 28.74
C THR A 173 -15.12 13.52 27.50
N ASN A 174 -16.03 12.55 27.70
CA ASN A 174 -17.05 12.17 26.72
C ASN A 174 -18.04 13.32 26.46
N LYS A 175 -17.91 14.05 25.35
CA LYS A 175 -19.00 14.90 24.83
C LYS A 175 -19.60 14.29 23.56
N LYS A 176 -20.83 13.77 23.69
CA LYS A 176 -21.70 13.37 22.58
C LYS A 176 -22.09 14.60 21.76
N ILE A 177 -21.61 14.70 20.52
CA ILE A 177 -22.20 15.62 19.54
C ILE A 177 -23.23 14.83 18.72
N VAL A 178 -24.51 15.16 18.92
CA VAL A 178 -25.62 14.70 18.09
C VAL A 178 -25.69 15.63 16.89
N VAL A 179 -25.26 15.17 15.72
CA VAL A 179 -25.44 15.90 14.46
C VAL A 179 -26.86 15.63 13.95
N PRO A 180 -27.68 16.65 13.64
CA PRO A 180 -29.09 16.47 13.30
C PRO A 180 -29.28 15.65 12.02
N SER A 181 -30.32 14.81 12.02
CA SER A 181 -30.82 14.08 10.85
C SER A 181 -31.44 15.05 9.84
N GLN A 182 -30.60 15.75 9.08
CA GLN A 182 -31.04 16.53 7.92
C GLN A 182 -30.49 15.87 6.66
N ASN A 183 -31.41 15.36 5.83
CA ASN A 183 -31.26 15.02 4.42
C ASN A 183 -29.87 14.49 4.01
N ILE A 184 -29.51 13.32 4.53
CA ILE A 184 -28.34 12.58 4.06
C ILE A 184 -28.72 12.06 2.68
N ARG A 185 -28.14 12.67 1.64
CA ARG A 185 -28.11 12.18 0.26
C ARG A 185 -27.97 10.65 0.29
N SER A 186 -28.71 9.94 -0.55
CA SER A 186 -28.65 8.49 -0.67
C SER A 186 -27.26 8.05 -1.15
N ALA A 187 -26.24 8.17 -0.29
CA ALA A 187 -24.92 7.63 -0.55
C ALA A 187 -25.10 6.12 -0.68
N ALA A 188 -24.75 5.59 -1.86
CA ALA A 188 -24.50 4.17 -2.04
C ALA A 188 -23.75 3.61 -0.82
N LYS A 189 -24.16 2.45 -0.31
CA LYS A 189 -23.31 1.70 0.63
C LYS A 189 -21.92 1.57 -0.06
N ILE A 190 -20.85 2.06 0.56
CA ILE A 190 -19.47 1.98 0.03
C ILE A 190 -18.91 0.54 0.10
N ASN A 191 -19.76 -0.45 0.32
CA ASN A 191 -19.38 -1.86 0.31
C ASN A 191 -19.11 -2.30 -1.15
N LEU A 192 -17.89 -2.07 -1.62
CA LEU A 192 -17.41 -2.42 -2.96
C LEU A 192 -17.50 -3.94 -3.22
N SER A 193 -17.16 -4.75 -2.22
CA SER A 193 -17.31 -6.21 -2.30
C SER A 193 -18.74 -6.69 -2.63
N CYS A 194 -19.78 -5.92 -2.26
CA CYS A 194 -21.16 -6.22 -2.66
C CYS A 194 -21.42 -5.98 -4.16
N ARG A 195 -20.65 -5.12 -4.84
CA ARG A 195 -20.80 -4.89 -6.29
C ARG A 195 -20.44 -6.14 -7.10
N ILE A 196 -19.42 -6.88 -6.67
CA ILE A 196 -18.92 -8.08 -7.35
C ILE A 196 -19.91 -9.24 -7.23
N ARG A 197 -20.59 -9.41 -6.07
CA ARG A 197 -21.59 -10.46 -5.88
C ARG A 197 -22.76 -10.38 -6.88
N GLN A 198 -23.07 -9.17 -7.38
CA GLN A 198 -24.14 -8.97 -8.35
C GLN A 198 -23.76 -9.47 -9.76
N GLU A 199 -22.47 -9.60 -10.07
CA GLU A 199 -21.98 -9.98 -11.41
C GLU A 199 -21.80 -11.48 -11.64
N ASN A 200 -21.55 -12.29 -10.59
CA ASN A 200 -21.37 -13.75 -10.74
C ASN A 200 -22.62 -14.48 -11.30
N LEU A 201 -23.71 -13.77 -11.59
CA LEU A 201 -24.87 -14.30 -12.31
C LEU A 201 -24.82 -14.06 -13.84
N TYR A 202 -23.88 -13.25 -14.37
CA TYR A 202 -23.82 -12.91 -15.79
C TYR A 202 -22.38 -12.68 -16.28
N SER A 203 -21.65 -13.74 -16.66
CA SER A 203 -20.77 -13.79 -17.85
C SER A 203 -19.83 -15.01 -17.87
N GLU A 204 -19.62 -15.55 -19.07
CA GLU A 204 -18.58 -16.53 -19.40
C GLU A 204 -17.23 -15.84 -19.63
N VAL A 205 -16.14 -16.54 -19.28
CA VAL A 205 -14.77 -16.04 -19.29
C VAL A 205 -14.16 -16.06 -20.71
N PRO A 206 -13.66 -14.93 -21.25
CA PRO A 206 -12.79 -14.95 -22.42
C PRO A 206 -11.34 -15.29 -22.00
N PRO A 207 -10.64 -16.18 -22.72
CA PRO A 207 -9.27 -16.55 -22.40
C PRO A 207 -8.29 -15.53 -23.00
N ASN A 208 -7.70 -14.66 -22.18
CA ASN A 208 -6.58 -13.84 -22.61
C ASN A 208 -5.25 -14.45 -22.15
N SER A 209 -4.60 -15.13 -23.09
CA SER A 209 -3.23 -15.62 -23.03
C SER A 209 -2.24 -14.50 -23.40
N HIS A 210 -1.68 -13.76 -22.44
CA HIS A 210 -0.59 -12.82 -22.74
C HIS A 210 0.41 -12.67 -21.58
N PHE A 211 1.68 -12.51 -21.95
CA PHE A 211 2.81 -12.17 -21.08
C PHE A 211 2.47 -10.89 -20.29
N SER A 212 2.50 -10.95 -18.95
CA SER A 212 2.05 -9.90 -18.04
C SER A 212 3.00 -9.83 -16.85
N ALA A 213 3.20 -8.66 -16.25
CA ALA A 213 3.81 -8.55 -14.91
C ALA A 213 3.14 -9.53 -13.92
N GLY A 214 1.83 -9.73 -14.05
CA GLY A 214 1.06 -10.71 -13.28
C GLY A 214 1.54 -12.16 -13.41
N ASN A 215 2.17 -12.57 -14.53
CA ASN A 215 2.68 -13.94 -14.68
C ASN A 215 3.94 -14.18 -13.85
N PHE A 216 4.78 -13.15 -13.65
CA PHE A 216 5.98 -13.22 -12.81
C PHE A 216 5.69 -12.85 -11.34
N ILE A 217 4.65 -12.04 -11.10
CA ILE A 217 4.16 -11.67 -9.76
C ILE A 217 3.24 -12.74 -9.17
N ALA A 218 2.78 -13.70 -9.99
CA ALA A 218 1.87 -14.76 -9.59
C ALA A 218 2.29 -15.33 -8.23
N LEU A 219 1.39 -15.19 -7.26
CA LEU A 219 1.62 -15.54 -5.86
C LEU A 219 2.25 -16.94 -5.77
N PRO A 220 3.48 -17.09 -5.20
CA PRO A 220 3.85 -18.39 -4.67
C PRO A 220 2.83 -18.74 -3.59
N ALA A 221 2.54 -20.04 -3.46
CA ALA A 221 1.51 -20.62 -2.61
C ALA A 221 1.73 -20.31 -1.11
N LYS A 222 1.54 -19.06 -0.68
CA LYS A 222 1.16 -18.73 0.68
C LYS A 222 -0.30 -19.18 0.81
N THR A 223 -0.50 -20.47 1.04
CA THR A 223 -1.85 -21.02 1.23
C THR A 223 -2.30 -20.68 2.65
N ALA A 224 -3.45 -20.04 2.79
CA ALA A 224 -4.10 -19.89 4.08
C ALA A 224 -4.44 -21.28 4.65
N SER A 225 -4.32 -21.46 5.96
CA SER A 225 -4.72 -22.71 6.64
C SER A 225 -6.23 -22.96 6.61
N ASN A 226 -7.02 -21.89 6.45
CA ASN A 226 -8.49 -21.93 6.39
C ASN A 226 -8.99 -21.37 5.06
N GLU A 227 -9.99 -22.03 4.46
CA GLU A 227 -10.82 -21.41 3.42
C GLU A 227 -11.56 -20.21 4.03
N TYR A 228 -11.37 -19.02 3.45
CA TYR A 228 -12.03 -17.81 3.92
C TYR A 228 -13.54 -17.91 3.66
N SER A 229 -14.35 -17.63 4.69
CA SER A 229 -15.80 -17.56 4.51
C SER A 229 -16.14 -16.40 3.57
N ASN A 230 -16.91 -16.70 2.53
CA ASN A 230 -17.49 -15.66 1.67
C ASN A 230 -18.63 -14.91 2.37
N ASP A 231 -19.09 -15.34 3.56
CA ASP A 231 -20.14 -14.68 4.33
C ASP A 231 -19.60 -13.47 5.09
N VAL A 232 -19.51 -12.34 4.37
CA VAL A 232 -19.28 -11.01 4.95
C VAL A 232 -20.57 -10.53 5.62
N ASP A 233 -20.52 -10.23 6.93
CA ASP A 233 -21.62 -9.55 7.63
C ASP A 233 -21.78 -8.13 7.07
N GLU A 234 -22.98 -7.80 6.61
CA GLU A 234 -23.31 -6.51 6.00
C GLU A 234 -23.22 -5.31 6.96
N ASN A 235 -23.01 -5.53 8.25
CA ASN A 235 -22.99 -4.48 9.28
C ASN A 235 -21.58 -4.15 9.80
N VAL A 236 -20.55 -4.88 9.37
CA VAL A 236 -19.17 -4.69 9.82
C VAL A 236 -18.22 -4.57 8.63
N GLU A 237 -17.16 -3.76 8.79
CA GLU A 237 -16.13 -3.62 7.76
C GLU A 237 -14.88 -4.39 8.21
N TYR A 238 -14.27 -5.09 7.27
CA TYR A 238 -13.02 -5.83 7.47
C TYR A 238 -11.83 -5.02 6.97
N HIS A 239 -10.65 -5.25 7.54
CA HIS A 239 -9.42 -4.59 7.10
C HIS A 239 -9.13 -4.81 5.60
N TRP A 240 -9.42 -6.00 5.05
CA TRP A 240 -9.27 -6.24 3.61
C TRP A 240 -10.20 -5.38 2.74
N GLN A 241 -11.39 -4.99 3.22
CA GLN A 241 -12.31 -4.09 2.51
C GLN A 241 -11.80 -2.65 2.47
N VAL A 242 -11.07 -2.24 3.52
CA VAL A 242 -10.38 -0.95 3.52
C VAL A 242 -9.28 -0.94 2.46
N VAL A 243 -8.46 -2.00 2.41
CA VAL A 243 -7.42 -2.17 1.38
C VAL A 243 -8.03 -2.23 -0.03
N GLU A 244 -9.14 -2.96 -0.22
CA GLU A 244 -9.91 -3.01 -1.48
C GLU A 244 -10.25 -1.60 -1.96
N ARG A 245 -10.83 -0.79 -1.06
CA ARG A 245 -11.22 0.58 -1.38
C ARG A 245 -10.03 1.46 -1.72
N VAL A 246 -8.95 1.42 -0.96
CA VAL A 246 -7.75 2.24 -1.24
C VAL A 246 -7.16 1.89 -2.61
N LEU A 247 -7.04 0.60 -2.94
CA LEU A 247 -6.54 0.14 -4.25
C LEU A 247 -7.48 0.54 -5.39
N PHE A 248 -8.79 0.43 -5.18
CA PHE A 248 -9.78 0.86 -6.17
C PHE A 248 -9.70 2.37 -6.42
N MET A 249 -9.63 3.16 -5.36
CA MET A 249 -9.46 4.61 -5.45
C MET A 249 -8.20 4.99 -6.22
N TYR A 250 -7.06 4.35 -5.92
CA TYR A 250 -5.83 4.57 -6.67
C TYR A 250 -6.00 4.24 -8.15
N SER A 251 -6.62 3.09 -8.47
CA SER A 251 -6.87 2.66 -9.85
C SER A 251 -7.72 3.67 -10.64
N LYS A 252 -8.79 4.16 -10.02
CA LYS A 252 -9.71 5.14 -10.62
C LYS A 252 -9.05 6.50 -10.86
N LEU A 253 -8.25 6.96 -9.90
CA LEU A 253 -7.61 8.28 -9.95
C LEU A 253 -6.32 8.29 -10.79
N ASN A 254 -5.78 7.12 -11.13
CA ASN A 254 -4.58 6.97 -11.95
C ASN A 254 -4.85 6.12 -13.20
N PRO A 255 -5.68 6.58 -14.16
CA PRO A 255 -6.13 5.78 -15.30
C PRO A 255 -5.01 5.33 -16.25
N GLY A 256 -3.84 5.98 -16.21
CA GLY A 256 -2.65 5.60 -16.97
C GLY A 256 -1.89 4.39 -16.40
N VAL A 257 -2.14 4.04 -15.13
CA VAL A 257 -1.53 2.88 -14.45
C VAL A 257 -2.59 1.84 -14.12
N ARG A 258 -3.69 2.28 -13.50
CA ARG A 258 -4.76 1.44 -12.92
C ARG A 258 -4.21 0.47 -11.87
N TYR A 259 -5.04 -0.46 -11.42
CA TYR A 259 -4.62 -1.58 -10.59
C TYR A 259 -3.87 -2.63 -11.41
N VAL A 260 -2.75 -3.10 -10.87
CA VAL A 260 -1.99 -4.25 -11.37
C VAL A 260 -1.74 -5.20 -10.19
N GLN A 261 -1.94 -6.50 -10.42
CA GLN A 261 -1.64 -7.53 -9.41
C GLN A 261 -0.20 -7.35 -8.88
N GLY A 262 -0.03 -7.45 -7.56
CA GLY A 262 1.22 -7.11 -6.86
C GLY A 262 1.16 -5.77 -6.13
N MET A 263 0.36 -4.81 -6.60
CA MET A 263 0.13 -3.56 -5.86
C MET A 263 -0.50 -3.80 -4.47
N ASN A 264 -1.28 -4.87 -4.32
CA ASN A 264 -1.83 -5.29 -3.02
C ASN A 264 -0.73 -5.67 -2.02
N GLU A 265 0.36 -6.31 -2.48
CA GLU A 265 1.51 -6.68 -1.64
C GLU A 265 2.30 -5.45 -1.17
N ILE A 266 2.19 -4.33 -1.90
CA ILE A 266 2.76 -3.05 -1.49
C ILE A 266 1.80 -2.32 -0.52
N MET A 267 0.51 -2.36 -0.82
CA MET A 267 -0.53 -1.71 -0.01
C MET A 267 -0.66 -2.33 1.38
N GLY A 268 -0.59 -3.66 1.47
CA GLY A 268 -0.79 -4.41 2.71
C GLY A 268 0.11 -3.96 3.86
N PRO A 269 1.45 -3.96 3.69
CA PRO A 269 2.36 -3.51 4.73
C PRO A 269 2.15 -2.06 5.16
N LEU A 270 1.87 -1.14 4.21
CA LEU A 270 1.54 0.26 4.54
C LEU A 270 0.31 0.34 5.44
N TYR A 271 -0.78 -0.30 5.01
CA TYR A 271 -2.03 -0.27 5.75
C TYR A 271 -1.89 -0.93 7.13
N TYR A 272 -1.23 -2.10 7.21
CA TYR A 272 -0.99 -2.78 8.48
C TYR A 272 -0.27 -1.87 9.48
N VAL A 273 0.79 -1.17 9.05
CA VAL A 273 1.54 -0.26 9.92
C VAL A 273 0.67 0.91 10.38
N PHE A 274 -0.08 1.56 9.48
CA PHE A 274 -0.89 2.72 9.86
C PHE A 274 -2.14 2.36 10.66
N ALA A 275 -2.77 1.22 10.40
CA ALA A 275 -3.94 0.75 11.14
C ALA A 275 -3.59 0.14 12.50
N SER A 276 -2.34 -0.29 12.69
CA SER A 276 -1.81 -0.77 13.98
C SER A 276 -1.19 0.35 14.83
N ASP A 277 -1.45 1.62 14.50
CA ASP A 277 -0.98 2.76 15.28
C ASP A 277 -1.54 2.71 16.72
N ALA A 278 -0.71 3.01 17.71
CA ALA A 278 -1.11 2.96 19.11
C ALA A 278 -2.05 4.12 19.47
N ASP A 279 -2.00 5.21 18.71
CA ASP A 279 -2.88 6.36 18.87
C ASP A 279 -4.17 6.17 18.04
N SER A 280 -5.31 6.17 18.72
CA SER A 280 -6.62 5.97 18.10
C SER A 280 -6.95 7.02 17.04
N GLU A 281 -6.48 8.27 17.17
CA GLU A 281 -6.75 9.33 16.19
C GLU A 281 -6.00 9.04 14.87
N TRP A 282 -4.80 8.48 14.98
CA TRP A 282 -4.00 8.08 13.82
C TRP A 282 -4.48 6.77 13.19
N ALA A 283 -4.88 5.81 14.01
CA ALA A 283 -5.44 4.54 13.55
C ALA A 283 -6.79 4.74 12.85
N GLU A 284 -7.65 5.66 13.33
CA GLU A 284 -8.93 6.00 12.68
C GLU A 284 -8.74 6.56 11.27
N ALA A 285 -7.68 7.33 11.05
CA ALA A 285 -7.35 7.91 9.76
C ALA A 285 -6.39 7.06 8.91
N ALA A 286 -6.12 5.82 9.32
CA ALA A 286 -5.15 4.95 8.65
C ALA A 286 -5.43 4.78 7.16
N GLU A 287 -6.69 4.69 6.75
CA GLU A 287 -7.08 4.54 5.34
C GLU A 287 -6.58 5.70 4.47
N ALA A 288 -6.91 6.94 4.85
CA ALA A 288 -6.51 8.13 4.11
C ALA A 288 -4.99 8.29 4.09
N ASP A 289 -4.34 8.10 5.25
CA ASP A 289 -2.89 8.18 5.37
C ASP A 289 -2.22 7.10 4.48
N THR A 290 -2.77 5.88 4.46
CA THR A 290 -2.33 4.79 3.57
C THR A 290 -2.44 5.18 2.11
N TYR A 291 -3.57 5.75 1.69
CA TYR A 291 -3.79 6.18 0.31
C TYR A 291 -2.70 7.14 -0.16
N TYR A 292 -2.40 8.18 0.62
CA TYR A 292 -1.41 9.18 0.24
C TYR A 292 0.03 8.62 0.28
N CYS A 293 0.39 7.85 1.30
CA CYS A 293 1.68 7.18 1.36
C CYS A 293 1.88 6.20 0.20
N PHE A 294 0.84 5.43 -0.14
CA PHE A 294 0.85 4.53 -1.30
C PHE A 294 0.98 5.31 -2.60
N GLN A 295 0.24 6.42 -2.76
CA GLN A 295 0.33 7.25 -3.96
C GLN A 295 1.73 7.86 -4.14
N LEU A 296 2.37 8.31 -3.05
CA LEU A 296 3.74 8.82 -3.07
C LEU A 296 4.72 7.71 -3.45
N LEU A 297 4.63 6.54 -2.83
CA LEU A 297 5.49 5.40 -3.16
C LEU A 297 5.31 4.96 -4.62
N MET A 298 4.06 4.82 -5.07
CA MET A 298 3.73 4.48 -6.45
C MET A 298 4.19 5.55 -7.44
N SER A 299 4.27 6.82 -7.06
CA SER A 299 4.78 7.86 -7.97
C SER A 299 6.21 7.60 -8.44
N GLU A 300 6.97 6.82 -7.67
CA GLU A 300 8.35 6.43 -7.95
C GLU A 300 8.48 5.07 -8.64
N ILE A 301 7.61 4.11 -8.30
CA ILE A 301 7.72 2.71 -8.77
C ILE A 301 6.70 2.34 -9.85
N LYS A 302 5.72 3.20 -10.15
CA LYS A 302 4.63 2.92 -11.12
C LYS A 302 5.14 2.52 -12.50
N ASP A 303 6.28 3.02 -12.94
CA ASP A 303 6.82 2.74 -14.28
C ASP A 303 7.14 1.24 -14.44
N ASN A 304 7.44 0.54 -13.33
CA ASN A 304 7.63 -0.92 -13.31
C ASN A 304 6.34 -1.72 -13.53
N PHE A 305 5.17 -1.09 -13.43
CA PHE A 305 3.85 -1.71 -13.64
C PHE A 305 3.24 -1.38 -15.00
N ILE A 306 3.84 -0.44 -15.76
CA ILE A 306 3.32 0.00 -17.05
C ILE A 306 3.98 -0.80 -18.17
N LYS A 307 3.25 -1.75 -18.75
CA LYS A 307 3.75 -2.64 -19.83
C LYS A 307 4.38 -1.90 -21.01
N THR A 308 3.83 -0.75 -21.40
CA THR A 308 4.35 0.04 -22.53
C THR A 308 5.71 0.66 -22.23
N LEU A 309 6.11 0.71 -20.95
CA LEU A 309 7.39 1.20 -20.49
C LEU A 309 8.38 0.08 -20.20
N ASP A 310 8.00 -1.21 -20.27
CA ASP A 310 8.90 -2.31 -19.87
C ASP A 310 10.29 -2.21 -20.53
N SER A 311 10.34 -1.95 -21.84
CA SER A 311 11.58 -1.77 -22.63
C SER A 311 12.08 -0.32 -22.74
N SER A 312 11.53 0.59 -21.96
CA SER A 312 11.95 2.00 -21.90
C SER A 312 13.11 2.20 -20.92
N SER A 313 13.78 3.35 -21.00
CA SER A 313 14.88 3.71 -20.10
C SER A 313 14.47 3.89 -18.62
N CYS A 314 13.17 3.99 -18.32
CA CYS A 314 12.66 4.11 -16.94
C CYS A 314 11.81 2.91 -16.51
N GLY A 315 11.67 1.89 -17.35
CA GLY A 315 10.90 0.70 -17.03
C GLY A 315 11.68 -0.36 -16.28
N ILE A 316 11.01 -1.49 -16.07
CA ILE A 316 11.56 -2.62 -15.32
C ILE A 316 12.79 -3.26 -15.98
N GLU A 317 12.92 -3.25 -17.32
CA GLU A 317 14.13 -3.77 -17.98
C GLU A 317 15.36 -2.91 -17.67
N SER A 318 15.19 -1.58 -17.57
CA SER A 318 16.26 -0.66 -17.18
C SER A 318 16.69 -0.90 -15.73
N LEU A 319 15.71 -1.03 -14.82
CA LEU A 319 15.97 -1.33 -13.41
C LEU A 319 16.69 -2.68 -13.24
N LEU A 320 16.28 -3.71 -13.98
CA LEU A 320 16.94 -5.02 -14.01
C LEU A 320 18.35 -4.96 -14.62
N ALA A 321 18.56 -4.18 -15.68
CA ALA A 321 19.88 -3.99 -16.27
C ALA A 321 20.83 -3.30 -15.28
N GLU A 322 20.33 -2.28 -14.57
CA GLU A 322 21.05 -1.59 -13.51
C GLU A 322 21.41 -2.48 -12.33
N PHE A 323 20.50 -3.36 -11.91
CA PHE A 323 20.76 -4.38 -10.90
C PHE A 323 21.83 -5.37 -11.38
N ASN A 324 21.70 -5.87 -12.60
CA ASN A 324 22.61 -6.86 -13.18
C ASN A 324 24.02 -6.30 -13.40
N GLU A 325 24.14 -5.03 -13.78
CA GLU A 325 25.43 -4.36 -13.87
C GLU A 325 26.09 -4.20 -12.49
N ARG A 326 25.31 -3.96 -11.43
CA ARG A 326 25.85 -3.94 -10.06
C ARG A 326 26.31 -5.33 -9.61
N LEU A 327 25.55 -6.39 -9.93
CA LEU A 327 25.97 -7.76 -9.68
C LEU A 327 27.31 -8.05 -10.38
N ARG A 328 27.41 -7.71 -11.67
CA ARG A 328 28.65 -7.88 -12.46
C ARG A 328 29.85 -7.21 -11.81
N ASN A 329 29.66 -6.00 -11.28
CA ASN A 329 30.75 -5.23 -10.68
C ASN A 329 31.14 -5.73 -9.28
N CYS A 330 30.19 -6.27 -8.51
CA CYS A 330 30.45 -6.73 -7.14
C CYS A 330 30.94 -8.18 -7.10
N ASP A 331 30.34 -9.06 -7.90
CA ASP A 331 30.68 -10.48 -7.96
C ASP A 331 30.67 -10.97 -9.43
N PRO A 332 31.76 -10.72 -10.18
CA PRO A 332 31.88 -11.16 -11.57
C PRO A 332 31.79 -12.68 -11.74
N GLU A 333 32.20 -13.46 -10.74
CA GLU A 333 32.18 -14.92 -10.78
C GLU A 333 30.73 -15.43 -10.77
N LEU A 334 29.94 -15.01 -9.78
CA LEU A 334 28.52 -15.36 -9.70
C LEU A 334 27.74 -14.85 -10.92
N TYR A 335 28.04 -13.63 -11.37
CA TYR A 335 27.44 -13.07 -12.57
C TYR A 335 27.66 -13.95 -13.81
N ASN A 336 28.91 -14.35 -14.08
CA ASN A 336 29.23 -15.19 -15.24
C ASN A 336 28.62 -16.58 -15.10
N HIS A 337 28.64 -17.17 -13.90
CA HIS A 337 27.99 -18.45 -13.65
C HIS A 337 26.50 -18.44 -13.96
N LEU A 338 25.75 -17.43 -13.48
CA LEU A 338 24.32 -17.32 -13.78
C LEU A 338 24.04 -17.15 -15.28
N ILE A 339 24.92 -16.47 -16.01
CA ILE A 339 24.84 -16.39 -17.48
C ILE A 339 25.08 -17.75 -18.12
N ASP A 340 26.14 -18.44 -17.73
CA ASP A 340 26.52 -19.74 -18.30
C ASP A 340 25.46 -20.82 -18.06
N VAL A 341 24.83 -20.79 -16.88
CA VAL A 341 23.72 -21.67 -16.51
C VAL A 341 22.40 -21.24 -17.17
N GLY A 342 22.30 -20.02 -17.70
CA GLY A 342 21.12 -19.51 -18.40
C GLY A 342 20.04 -18.91 -17.49
N VAL A 343 20.37 -18.61 -16.23
CA VAL A 343 19.46 -17.96 -15.27
C VAL A 343 19.42 -16.46 -15.54
N LYS A 344 18.34 -15.98 -16.14
CA LYS A 344 18.18 -14.56 -16.43
C LYS A 344 17.60 -13.79 -15.24
N PRO A 345 18.03 -12.52 -14.99
CA PRO A 345 17.48 -11.69 -13.91
C PRO A 345 15.96 -11.54 -13.92
N GLN A 346 15.31 -11.58 -15.09
CA GLN A 346 13.85 -11.47 -15.19
C GLN A 346 13.12 -12.60 -14.42
N PHE A 347 13.75 -13.76 -14.24
CA PHE A 347 13.10 -14.91 -13.60
C PHE A 347 13.03 -14.83 -12.06
N TYR A 348 13.82 -13.97 -11.43
CA TYR A 348 13.85 -13.83 -9.96
C TYR A 348 13.78 -12.37 -9.51
N ALA A 349 14.63 -11.50 -10.06
CA ALA A 349 14.77 -10.13 -9.60
C ALA A 349 13.60 -9.22 -9.99
N PHE A 350 12.79 -9.59 -11.01
CA PHE A 350 11.60 -8.81 -11.38
C PHE A 350 10.69 -8.61 -10.17
N ARG A 351 10.38 -9.69 -9.46
CA ARG A 351 9.47 -9.71 -8.31
C ARG A 351 10.08 -9.00 -7.11
N TRP A 352 11.38 -9.20 -6.87
CA TRP A 352 12.14 -8.54 -5.81
C TRP A 352 12.09 -7.02 -5.94
N LEU A 353 12.31 -6.51 -7.15
CA LEU A 353 12.42 -5.07 -7.41
C LEU A 353 11.06 -4.39 -7.54
N SER A 354 10.14 -5.00 -8.30
CA SER A 354 8.80 -4.42 -8.52
C SER A 354 7.94 -4.40 -7.25
N LEU A 355 8.12 -5.37 -6.35
CA LEU A 355 7.33 -5.50 -5.13
C LEU A 355 8.09 -5.16 -3.85
N LEU A 356 9.28 -4.55 -3.97
CA LEU A 356 10.11 -4.14 -2.84
C LEU A 356 10.34 -5.28 -1.83
N LEU A 357 10.61 -6.49 -2.36
CA LEU A 357 10.82 -7.72 -1.61
C LEU A 357 9.62 -8.22 -0.76
N SER A 358 8.43 -7.65 -0.93
CA SER A 358 7.25 -8.00 -0.11
C SER A 358 6.80 -9.47 -0.20
N GLN A 359 7.10 -10.17 -1.31
CA GLN A 359 6.77 -11.59 -1.46
C GLN A 359 7.82 -12.55 -0.89
N GLU A 360 9.08 -12.11 -0.78
CA GLU A 360 10.19 -12.97 -0.37
C GLU A 360 10.27 -13.14 1.15
N PHE A 361 9.69 -12.19 1.89
CA PHE A 361 9.79 -12.12 3.34
C PHE A 361 8.41 -12.18 4.02
N SER A 362 8.43 -12.51 5.32
CA SER A 362 7.25 -12.40 6.18
C SER A 362 6.89 -10.93 6.40
N LEU A 363 5.61 -10.60 6.66
CA LEU A 363 5.22 -9.20 6.88
C LEU A 363 6.09 -8.46 7.92
N PRO A 364 6.41 -9.02 9.11
CA PRO A 364 7.32 -8.37 10.06
C PRO A 364 8.70 -8.06 9.48
N ASP A 365 9.26 -8.95 8.65
CA ASP A 365 10.56 -8.77 8.03
C ASP A 365 10.50 -7.74 6.89
N VAL A 366 9.45 -7.77 6.07
CA VAL A 366 9.18 -6.73 5.05
C VAL A 366 9.14 -5.36 5.70
N ILE A 367 8.44 -5.23 6.82
CA ILE A 367 8.36 -3.97 7.59
C ILE A 367 9.75 -3.52 8.07
N ASN A 368 10.58 -4.43 8.59
CA ASN A 368 11.94 -4.09 9.03
C ASN A 368 12.87 -3.70 7.86
N ILE A 369 12.73 -4.37 6.71
CA ILE A 369 13.42 -4.00 5.48
C ILE A 369 12.99 -2.61 5.03
N TRP A 370 11.69 -2.33 5.07
CA TRP A 370 11.11 -1.06 4.64
C TRP A 370 11.45 0.11 5.56
N ASP A 371 11.64 -0.12 6.86
CA ASP A 371 12.21 0.89 7.78
C ASP A 371 13.54 1.44 7.24
N SER A 372 14.39 0.55 6.72
CA SER A 372 15.69 0.92 6.15
C SER A 372 15.53 1.49 4.73
N LEU A 373 14.65 0.89 3.92
CA LEU A 373 14.39 1.30 2.54
C LEU A 373 13.87 2.74 2.47
N PHE A 374 12.88 3.08 3.28
CA PHE A 374 12.30 4.42 3.33
C PHE A 374 13.25 5.45 3.95
N SER A 375 14.21 5.00 4.78
CA SER A 375 15.24 5.90 5.30
C SER A 375 16.27 6.33 4.24
N SER A 376 16.40 5.59 3.13
CA SER A 376 17.30 5.92 2.04
C SER A 376 16.66 6.95 1.10
N PRO A 377 17.33 8.07 0.79
CA PRO A 377 16.83 9.02 -0.21
C PRO A 377 16.80 8.43 -1.63
N ASP A 378 17.68 7.47 -1.93
CA ASP A 378 17.68 6.68 -3.16
C ASP A 378 17.29 5.24 -2.83
N ARG A 379 15.99 5.04 -2.62
CA ARG A 379 15.42 3.76 -2.16
C ARG A 379 15.60 2.64 -3.19
N LEU A 380 15.44 2.92 -4.48
CA LEU A 380 15.57 1.92 -5.54
C LEU A 380 17.01 1.42 -5.68
N ARG A 381 17.99 2.33 -5.62
CA ARG A 381 19.39 1.91 -5.59
C ARG A 381 19.74 1.14 -4.33
N PHE A 382 19.20 1.53 -3.18
CA PHE A 382 19.41 0.80 -1.93
C PHE A 382 18.81 -0.61 -2.01
N LEU A 383 17.66 -0.77 -2.65
CA LEU A 383 17.02 -2.07 -2.90
C LEU A 383 17.94 -3.03 -3.67
N HIS A 384 18.69 -2.54 -4.68
CA HIS A 384 19.69 -3.36 -5.38
C HIS A 384 20.71 -3.95 -4.42
N TRP A 385 21.20 -3.18 -3.45
CA TRP A 385 22.19 -3.65 -2.47
C TRP A 385 21.60 -4.69 -1.52
N ILE A 386 20.33 -4.56 -1.14
CA ILE A 386 19.63 -5.57 -0.34
C ILE A 386 19.53 -6.87 -1.14
N CYS A 387 19.12 -6.80 -2.41
CA CYS A 387 19.03 -7.98 -3.28
C CYS A 387 20.40 -8.65 -3.49
N LEU A 388 21.47 -7.88 -3.69
CA LEU A 388 22.83 -8.43 -3.80
C LEU A 388 23.30 -9.07 -2.49
N ALA A 389 22.97 -8.48 -1.34
CA ALA A 389 23.28 -9.07 -0.04
C ALA A 389 22.53 -10.39 0.18
N MET A 390 21.29 -10.51 -0.30
CA MET A 390 20.55 -11.78 -0.30
C MET A 390 21.26 -12.84 -1.16
N MET A 391 21.72 -12.47 -2.37
CA MET A 391 22.48 -13.39 -3.22
C MET A 391 23.80 -13.83 -2.60
N GLU A 392 24.52 -12.91 -1.93
CA GLU A 392 25.77 -13.21 -1.24
C GLU A 392 25.60 -14.28 -0.16
N LYS A 393 24.45 -14.32 0.53
CA LYS A 393 24.15 -15.32 1.57
C LYS A 393 24.04 -16.73 1.01
N VAL A 394 23.53 -16.88 -0.20
CA VAL A 394 23.33 -18.18 -0.87
C VAL A 394 24.37 -18.46 -1.96
N ARG A 395 25.39 -17.59 -2.06
CA ARG A 395 26.42 -17.60 -3.13
C ARG A 395 27.04 -18.96 -3.39
N ILE A 396 27.45 -19.67 -2.34
CA ILE A 396 28.11 -20.98 -2.46
C ILE A 396 27.18 -21.98 -3.17
N VAL A 397 25.91 -22.02 -2.77
CA VAL A 397 24.92 -22.93 -3.37
C VAL A 397 24.59 -22.53 -4.80
N LEU A 398 24.56 -21.23 -5.10
CA LEU A 398 24.37 -20.74 -6.47
C LEU A 398 25.51 -21.16 -7.40
N LEU A 399 26.77 -21.06 -6.95
CA LEU A 399 27.93 -21.43 -7.78
C LEU A 399 28.03 -22.94 -8.05
N GLU A 400 27.53 -23.77 -7.13
CA GLU A 400 27.49 -25.23 -7.30
C GLU A 400 26.23 -25.70 -8.06
N GLY A 401 25.23 -24.81 -8.21
CA GLY A 401 23.93 -25.11 -8.77
C GLY A 401 23.88 -25.08 -10.31
N ASP A 402 23.00 -25.91 -10.86
CA ASP A 402 22.50 -25.84 -12.23
C ASP A 402 21.31 -24.87 -12.36
N PHE A 403 20.67 -24.82 -13.54
CA PHE A 403 19.60 -23.87 -13.82
C PHE A 403 18.43 -23.99 -12.84
N THR A 404 17.99 -25.21 -12.57
CA THR A 404 16.84 -25.48 -11.72
C THR A 404 17.15 -25.16 -10.26
N SER A 405 18.29 -25.64 -9.74
CA SER A 405 18.68 -25.40 -8.35
C SER A 405 18.96 -23.92 -8.05
N CYS A 406 19.59 -23.20 -8.98
CA CYS A 406 19.76 -21.74 -8.86
C CYS A 406 18.42 -21.00 -8.84
N LEU A 407 17.48 -21.38 -9.72
CA LEU A 407 16.18 -20.73 -9.77
C LEU A 407 15.34 -21.00 -8.52
N GLU A 408 15.32 -22.25 -8.05
CA GLU A 408 14.67 -22.62 -6.79
C GLU A 408 15.25 -21.84 -5.62
N MET A 409 16.59 -21.74 -5.53
CA MET A 409 17.26 -21.00 -4.47
C MET A 409 16.94 -19.50 -4.48
N LEU A 410 16.87 -18.89 -5.67
CA LEU A 410 16.55 -17.46 -5.83
C LEU A 410 15.06 -17.16 -5.67
N GLN A 411 14.17 -18.16 -5.74
CA GLN A 411 12.72 -17.97 -5.60
C GLN A 411 12.18 -18.47 -4.26
N ASP A 412 12.98 -19.15 -3.43
CA ASP A 412 12.56 -19.70 -2.15
C ASP A 412 12.54 -18.62 -1.04
N ASN A 413 11.33 -18.32 -0.58
CA ASN A 413 11.05 -17.39 0.51
C ASN A 413 11.69 -17.79 1.87
N LYS A 414 12.07 -19.06 2.06
CA LYS A 414 12.52 -19.56 3.38
C LYS A 414 14.02 -19.47 3.64
N LEU A 415 14.84 -19.35 2.59
CA LEU A 415 16.29 -19.49 2.69
C LEU A 415 17.06 -18.16 2.71
N LEU A 416 16.39 -17.03 2.44
CA LEU A 416 17.03 -15.71 2.30
C LEU A 416 17.07 -14.89 3.61
N LEU A 417 16.75 -15.51 4.75
CA LEU A 417 16.99 -15.01 6.13
C LEU A 417 18.31 -15.58 6.67
#